data_AF-X0Y783-F1
#
_entry.id   AF-X0Y783-F1
#
_cell.length_a   1.000
_cell.length_b   1.000
_cell.length_c   1.000
_cell.angle_alpha   90.00
_cell.angle_beta   90.00
_cell.angle_gamma   90.00
#
_symmetry.space_group_name_H-M   'P 1'
#
loop_
_entity.id
_entity.type
_entity.pdbx_description
1 polymer ?
#
loop_
_entity_poly.entity_id
_entity_poly.type
_entity_poly.pdbx_seq_one_letter_code
_entity_poly.pdbx_strand_id
1 'polypeptide(L)'
;RGNFLRAEHTRRTFREHWQPSIFSREPYERWKAKGQTIEEICRHKAQDILAKHCPPPLPAEVEAELERIVRRHLGHNFHFDS
;
A
#
# COMPACT_ATOMS: atom_id res chain seq x y z
N ARG A 1 37.13 19.67 -0.39
CA ARG A 1 35.78 19.30 0.11
C ARG A 1 35.50 17.85 -0.30
N GLY A 2 35.20 16.96 0.65
CA GLY A 2 34.82 15.56 0.38
C GLY A 2 33.31 15.35 0.48
N ASN A 3 32.81 14.19 0.03
CA ASN A 3 31.43 13.75 0.22
C ASN A 3 31.40 12.30 0.72
N PHE A 4 30.28 11.87 1.29
CA PHE A 4 30.11 10.54 1.88
C PHE A 4 29.37 9.56 0.96
N LEU A 5 29.10 9.93 -0.30
CA LEU A 5 28.30 9.09 -1.21
C LEU A 5 28.97 7.74 -1.51
N ARG A 6 30.31 7.68 -1.44
CA ARG A 6 31.11 6.47 -1.68
C ARG A 6 31.53 5.75 -0.39
N ALA A 7 31.14 6.26 0.79
CA ALA A 7 31.51 5.64 2.06
C ALA A 7 30.82 4.28 2.22
N GLU A 8 31.54 3.30 2.77
CA GLU A 8 31.01 1.95 3.02
C GLU A 8 29.74 1.98 3.87
N HIS A 9 29.76 2.78 4.95
CA HIS A 9 28.61 2.99 5.82
C HIS A 9 27.37 3.46 5.05
N THR A 10 27.53 4.45 4.16
CA THR A 10 26.43 4.96 3.32
C THR A 10 25.89 3.87 2.39
N ARG A 11 26.76 3.06 1.78
CA ARG A 11 26.32 1.95 0.91
C ARG A 11 25.53 0.87 1.65
N ARG A 12 25.86 0.62 2.92
CA ARG A 12 25.15 -0.36 3.76
C ARG A 12 23.78 0.13 4.21
N THR A 13 23.67 1.39 4.64
CA THR A 13 22.51 1.88 5.39
C THR A 13 21.56 2.77 4.59
N PHE A 14 21.92 3.25 3.39
CA PHE A 14 21.07 4.23 2.67
C PHE A 14 19.64 3.76 2.36
N ARG A 15 19.39 2.45 2.33
CA ARG A 15 18.06 1.86 2.07
C ARG A 15 17.17 1.79 3.31
N GLU A 16 17.73 1.96 4.50
CA GLU A 16 16.97 2.01 5.76
C GLU A 16 16.20 3.33 5.88
N HIS A 17 16.61 4.36 5.13
CA HIS A 17 15.88 5.62 5.08
C HIS A 17 14.50 5.41 4.44
N TRP A 18 13.49 6.03 5.05
CA TRP A 18 12.15 6.10 4.50
C TRP A 18 12.20 6.67 3.08
N GLN A 19 11.60 5.94 2.14
CA GLN A 19 11.43 6.40 0.76
C GLN A 19 9.98 6.83 0.55
N PRO A 20 9.74 8.04 0.05
CA PRO A 20 8.39 8.49 -0.20
C PRO A 20 7.76 7.64 -1.30
N SER A 21 6.51 7.24 -1.07
CA SER A 21 5.75 6.42 -2.01
C SER A 21 4.65 7.20 -2.74
N ILE A 22 4.52 8.49 -2.43
CA ILE A 22 3.54 9.43 -3.00
C ILE A 22 4.27 10.71 -3.45
N PHE A 23 5.11 11.28 -2.59
CA PHE A 23 5.85 12.50 -2.92
C PHE A 23 6.99 12.24 -3.92
N SER A 24 7.09 13.08 -4.95
CA SER A 24 8.23 13.07 -5.86
C SER A 24 9.44 13.75 -5.23
N ARG A 25 10.62 13.12 -5.38
CA ARG A 25 11.93 13.73 -5.07
C ARG A 25 12.72 14.07 -6.34
N GLU A 26 12.02 14.13 -7.47
CA GLU A 26 12.66 14.41 -8.75
C GLU A 26 12.99 15.89 -8.91
N PRO A 27 14.02 16.22 -9.73
CA PRO A 27 14.26 17.60 -10.14
C PRO A 27 13.03 18.22 -10.81
N TYR A 28 12.88 19.54 -10.65
CA TYR A 28 11.70 20.30 -11.12
C TYR A 28 11.30 19.99 -12.56
N GLU A 29 12.25 19.99 -13.51
CA GLU A 29 11.96 19.72 -14.93
C GLU A 29 11.34 18.34 -15.16
N ARG A 30 11.80 17.31 -14.44
CA ARG A 30 11.26 15.95 -14.55
C ARG A 30 9.87 15.83 -13.92
N TRP A 31 9.71 16.41 -12.74
CA TRP A 31 8.41 16.46 -12.07
C TRP A 31 7.38 17.20 -12.94
N LYS A 32 7.75 18.35 -13.50
CA LYS A 32 6.91 19.16 -14.38
C LYS A 32 6.52 18.42 -15.66
N ALA A 33 7.47 17.73 -16.29
CA ALA A 33 7.22 16.97 -17.51
C ALA A 33 6.21 15.82 -17.31
N LYS A 34 6.11 15.26 -16.10
CA LYS A 34 5.09 14.24 -15.78
C LYS A 34 3.68 14.82 -15.70
N GLY A 35 3.55 16.08 -15.26
CA GLY A 35 2.26 16.77 -15.16
C GLY A 35 1.25 16.16 -14.18
N GLN A 36 1.64 15.17 -13.37
CA GLN A 36 0.73 14.49 -12.45
C GLN A 36 0.50 15.33 -11.18
N THR A 37 -0.76 15.45 -10.82
CA THR A 37 -1.19 16.02 -9.54
C THR A 37 -1.02 15.01 -8.41
N ILE A 38 -0.93 15.50 -7.18
CA ILE A 38 -0.84 14.63 -6.00
C ILE A 38 -2.10 13.77 -5.83
N GLU A 39 -3.27 14.28 -6.23
CA GLU A 39 -4.53 13.57 -6.17
C GLU A 39 -4.55 12.37 -7.11
N GLU A 40 -4.09 12.54 -8.35
CA GLU A 40 -3.97 11.46 -9.33
C GLU A 40 -3.03 10.35 -8.84
N ILE A 41 -1.88 10.74 -8.26
CA ILE A 41 -0.91 9.78 -7.70
C ILE A 41 -1.55 8.98 -6.55
N CYS A 42 -2.25 9.67 -5.64
CA CYS A 42 -2.94 9.02 -4.53
C CYS A 42 -4.05 8.08 -5.00
N ARG A 43 -4.85 8.51 -5.99
CA ARG A 43 -5.94 7.71 -6.57
C ARG A 43 -5.40 6.45 -7.25
N HIS A 44 -4.36 6.59 -8.08
CA HIS A 44 -3.72 5.47 -8.73
C HIS A 44 -3.14 4.48 -7.71
N LYS A 45 -2.46 4.98 -6.67
CA LYS A 45 -1.92 4.14 -5.61
C LYS A 45 -3.03 3.38 -4.85
N ALA A 46 -4.16 4.02 -4.57
CA ALA A 46 -5.29 3.36 -3.91
C ALA A 46 -5.88 2.26 -4.79
N GLN A 47 -6.08 2.52 -6.08
CA GLN A 47 -6.54 1.53 -7.06
C GLN A 47 -5.57 0.35 -7.17
N ASP A 48 -4.27 0.61 -7.22
CA ASP A 48 -3.23 -0.42 -7.23
C ASP A 48 -3.28 -1.30 -5.98
N ILE A 49 -3.46 -0.71 -4.79
CA ILE A 49 -3.59 -1.46 -3.54
C ILE A 49 -4.82 -2.35 -3.59
N LEU A 50 -5.98 -1.80 -3.96
CA LEU A 50 -7.23 -2.55 -4.04
C LEU A 50 -7.16 -3.69 -5.06
N ALA A 51 -6.49 -3.49 -6.19
CA ALA A 51 -6.37 -4.50 -7.24
C ALA A 51 -5.40 -5.65 -6.90
N LYS A 52 -4.38 -5.38 -6.07
CA LYS A 52 -3.28 -6.33 -5.83
C LYS A 52 -3.26 -6.91 -4.42
N HIS A 53 -3.94 -6.28 -3.47
CA HIS A 53 -3.95 -6.73 -2.08
C HIS A 53 -4.85 -7.94 -1.90
N CYS A 54 -4.24 -9.11 -1.72
CA CYS A 54 -4.92 -10.33 -1.32
C CYS A 54 -4.64 -10.58 0.17
N PRO A 55 -5.57 -10.24 1.08
CA PRO A 55 -5.39 -10.54 2.50
C PRO A 55 -5.40 -12.06 2.70
N PRO A 56 -4.66 -12.58 3.70
CA PRO A 56 -4.77 -13.98 4.06
C PRO A 56 -6.22 -14.31 4.43
N PRO A 57 -6.74 -15.48 4.01
CA PRO A 57 -8.10 -15.89 4.35
C PRO A 57 -8.24 -16.02 5.87
N LEU A 58 -9.46 -15.83 6.36
CA LEU A 58 -9.75 -16.08 7.77
C LEU A 58 -9.62 -17.57 8.07
N PRO A 59 -9.23 -17.96 9.31
CA PRO A 59 -9.38 -19.33 9.74
C PRO A 59 -10.85 -19.75 9.64
N ALA A 60 -11.10 -20.95 9.11
CA ALA A 60 -12.46 -21.43 8.84
C ALA A 60 -13.41 -21.37 10.06
N GLU A 61 -12.88 -21.62 11.27
CA GLU A 61 -13.65 -21.52 12.51
C GLU A 61 -14.12 -20.09 12.82
N VAL A 62 -13.29 -19.10 12.52
CA VAL A 62 -13.59 -17.68 12.73
C VAL A 62 -14.62 -17.22 11.71
N GLU A 63 -14.44 -17.63 10.45
CA GLU A 63 -15.39 -17.31 9.38
C GLU A 63 -16.79 -17.86 9.68
N ALA A 64 -16.88 -19.13 10.10
CA ALA A 64 -18.15 -19.76 10.48
C ALA A 64 -18.84 -19.06 11.65
N GLU A 65 -18.08 -18.66 12.68
CA GLU A 65 -18.64 -17.95 13.83
C GLU A 65 -19.13 -16.55 13.45
N LEU A 66 -18.39 -15.84 12.58
CA LEU A 66 -18.82 -14.55 12.04
C LEU A 66 -20.09 -14.69 11.20
N GLU A 67 -20.20 -15.68 10.31
CA GLU A 67 -21.43 -15.93 9.56
C GLU A 67 -22.63 -16.18 10.48
N ARG A 68 -22.43 -16.99 11.53
CA ARG A 68 -23.48 -17.31 12.52
C ARG A 68 -23.99 -16.03 13.21
N ILE A 69 -23.08 -15.13 13.59
CA ILE A 69 -23.42 -13.84 14.21
C ILE A 69 -24.12 -12.94 13.19
N VAL A 70 -23.60 -12.82 11.97
CA VAL A 70 -24.14 -11.91 10.96
C VAL A 70 -25.53 -12.35 10.49
N ARG A 71 -25.76 -13.67 10.29
CA ARG A 71 -27.07 -14.22 9.94
C ARG A 71 -28.16 -13.88 10.96
N ARG A 72 -27.79 -13.74 12.24
CA ARG A 72 -28.72 -13.32 13.31
C ARG A 72 -29.22 -11.88 13.11
N HIS A 73 -28.40 -11.00 12.54
CA HIS A 73 -28.69 -9.56 12.44
C HIS A 73 -29.12 -9.12 11.04
N LEU A 74 -28.54 -9.69 9.98
CA LEU A 74 -28.79 -9.31 8.57
C LEU A 74 -29.72 -10.28 7.82
N GLY A 75 -30.05 -11.43 8.42
CA GLY A 75 -30.92 -12.45 7.83
C GLY A 75 -30.16 -13.72 7.40
N HIS A 76 -30.91 -14.81 7.26
CA HIS A 76 -30.36 -16.17 7.09
C HIS A 76 -29.61 -16.42 5.78
N ASN A 77 -29.71 -15.51 4.80
CA ASN A 77 -29.11 -15.67 3.47
C ASN A 77 -27.63 -15.19 3.40
N PHE A 78 -27.11 -14.55 4.46
CA PHE A 78 -25.73 -14.08 4.46
C PHE A 78 -24.74 -15.25 4.46
N HIS A 79 -23.73 -15.20 3.60
CA HIS A 79 -22.55 -16.05 3.62
C HIS A 79 -21.37 -15.25 3.06
N PHE A 80 -20.15 -15.58 3.47
CA PHE A 80 -18.95 -15.00 2.85
C PHE A 80 -18.74 -15.65 1.48
N ASP A 81 -18.41 -14.83 0.49
CA ASP A 81 -17.96 -15.32 -0.82
C ASP A 81 -16.53 -15.86 -0.65
N SER A 82 -16.38 -17.19 -0.67
CA SER A 82 -15.06 -17.85 -0.70
C SER A 82 -14.34 -17.63 -2.04
#